data_AF-A0A2M8Z9Q8-F1
#
_entry.id   AF-A0A2M8Z9Q8-F1
#
_cell.length_a   1.000
_cell.length_b   1.000
_cell.length_c   1.000
_cell.angle_alpha   90.00
_cell.angle_beta   90.00
_cell.angle_gamma   90.00
#
_symmetry.space_group_name_H-M   'P 1'
#
loop_
_entity.id
_entity.type
_entity.pdbx_description
1 polymer ?
#
loop_
_entity_poly.entity_id
_entity_poly.type
_entity_poly.pdbx_seq_one_letter_code
_entity_poly.pdbx_strand_id
1 'polypeptide(L)'
;MSILFLQYPPCSTCKNAKKWLDAHEVAYDSRNIKEENPNSIELADWIQKSGLPIKRFFNTSGIIYKEKNLKELLPGMSEKEQIDLLATDGMLVKRPLIIGDDFVLVGFKEKEWETYLLR
;
A
#
# COMPACT_ATOMS: atom_id res chain seq x y z
N MET A 1 1.72 -8.59 -17.80
CA MET A 1 1.10 -7.77 -16.75
C MET A 1 2.23 -7.13 -15.98
N SER A 2 2.25 -5.81 -15.86
CA SER A 2 3.26 -5.12 -15.06
C SER A 2 2.76 -5.09 -13.62
N ILE A 3 3.43 -5.78 -12.71
CA ILE A 3 3.08 -5.75 -11.29
C ILE A 3 4.12 -4.91 -10.57
N LEU A 4 3.68 -3.84 -9.90
CA LEU A 4 4.52 -3.09 -8.99
C LEU A 4 4.28 -3.58 -7.55
N PHE A 5 5.32 -4.11 -6.93
CA PHE A 5 5.36 -4.51 -5.53
C PHE A 5 5.94 -3.38 -4.69
N LEU A 6 5.05 -2.64 -4.04
CA LEU A 6 5.42 -1.54 -3.16
C LEU A 6 5.67 -2.06 -1.76
N GLN A 7 6.90 -1.91 -1.28
CA GLN A 7 7.31 -2.57 -0.04
C GLN A 7 8.30 -1.75 0.79
N TYR A 8 8.49 -2.19 2.03
CA TYR A 8 9.58 -1.74 2.89
C TYR A 8 10.39 -2.97 3.31
N PRO A 9 11.64 -3.16 2.84
CA PRO A 9 12.39 -4.41 3.03
C PRO A 9 12.50 -4.90 4.49
N PRO A 10 12.64 -4.02 5.51
CA PRO A 10 12.68 -4.46 6.90
C PRO A 10 11.33 -4.99 7.44
N CYS A 11 10.20 -4.70 6.79
CA CYS A 11 8.87 -5.10 7.24
C CYS A 11 8.65 -6.61 7.10
N SER A 12 8.30 -7.29 8.20
CA SER A 12 8.02 -8.74 8.21
C SER A 12 6.90 -9.14 7.25
N THR A 13 5.80 -8.39 7.19
CA THR A 13 4.71 -8.63 6.24
C THR A 13 5.17 -8.50 4.80
N CYS A 14 6.04 -7.53 4.49
CA CYS A 14 6.62 -7.38 3.15
C CYS A 14 7.53 -8.56 2.80
N LYS A 15 8.33 -9.05 3.76
CA LYS A 15 9.16 -10.26 3.55
C LYS A 15 8.32 -11.49 3.25
N ASN A 16 7.20 -11.69 3.96
CA ASN A 16 6.29 -12.80 3.72
C ASN A 16 5.61 -12.68 2.35
N ALA A 17 5.12 -11.49 2.00
CA ALA A 17 4.59 -11.19 0.68
C ALA A 17 5.58 -11.47 -0.44
N LYS A 18 6.83 -11.01 -0.30
CA LYS A 18 7.89 -11.24 -1.29
C LYS A 18 8.13 -12.74 -1.50
N LYS A 19 8.26 -13.50 -0.41
CA LYS A 19 8.41 -14.96 -0.47
C LYS A 19 7.25 -15.63 -1.21
N TRP A 20 6.03 -15.15 -0.97
CA TRP A 20 4.85 -15.67 -1.64
C TRP A 20 4.88 -15.39 -3.15
N LEU A 21 5.24 -14.17 -3.58
CA LEU A 21 5.38 -13.82 -5.00
C LEU A 21 6.46 -14.68 -5.67
N ASP A 22 7.64 -14.79 -5.02
CA ASP A 22 8.77 -15.57 -5.52
C ASP A 22 8.40 -17.06 -5.65
N ALA A 23 7.68 -17.61 -4.67
CA ALA A 23 7.28 -19.02 -4.65
C ALA A 23 6.24 -19.38 -5.73
N HIS A 24 5.45 -18.41 -6.17
CA HIS A 24 4.47 -18.57 -7.25
C HIS A 24 4.96 -18.02 -8.60
N GLU A 25 6.25 -17.68 -8.69
CA GLU A 25 6.90 -17.19 -9.92
C GLU A 25 6.21 -15.95 -10.53
N VAL A 26 5.57 -15.13 -9.69
CA VAL A 26 4.94 -13.89 -10.13
C VAL A 26 6.04 -12.88 -10.43
N ALA A 27 6.10 -12.39 -11.67
CA ALA A 27 7.02 -11.31 -12.04
C ALA A 27 6.54 -9.96 -11.48
N TYR A 28 7.44 -9.20 -10.86
CA TYR A 28 7.12 -7.89 -10.28
C TYR A 28 8.34 -6.95 -10.29
N ASP A 29 8.06 -5.65 -10.38
CA ASP A 29 9.01 -4.59 -10.07
C ASP A 29 8.90 -4.23 -8.59
N SER A 30 10.02 -4.25 -7.87
CA SER A 30 10.05 -3.90 -6.45
C SER A 30 10.41 -2.43 -6.27
N ARG A 31 9.58 -1.67 -5.54
CA ARG A 31 9.86 -0.27 -5.19
C ARG A 31 9.83 -0.08 -3.67
N ASN A 32 10.85 0.61 -3.15
CA ASN A 32 10.95 0.90 -1.72
C ASN A 32 10.09 2.11 -1.36
N ILE A 33 9.00 1.88 -0.64
CA ILE A 33 8.04 2.91 -0.26
C ILE A 33 8.64 4.03 0.62
N LYS A 34 9.75 3.75 1.32
CA LYS A 34 10.42 4.75 2.15
C LYS A 34 11.27 5.71 1.34
N GLU A 35 11.97 5.18 0.34
CA GLU A 35 12.94 5.93 -0.47
C GLU A 35 12.22 6.60 -1.65
N GLU A 36 11.27 5.88 -2.25
CA GLU A 36 10.46 6.30 -3.39
C GLU A 36 8.98 6.32 -2.98
N ASN A 37 8.65 7.30 -2.14
CA ASN A 37 7.31 7.49 -1.61
C ASN A 37 6.29 7.73 -2.74
N PRO A 38 5.11 7.08 -2.70
CA PRO A 38 3.99 7.46 -3.54
C PRO A 38 3.64 8.95 -3.46
N ASN A 39 3.40 9.57 -4.61
CA ASN A 39 2.88 10.93 -4.66
C ASN A 39 1.35 10.95 -4.62
N SER A 40 0.74 12.13 -4.45
CA SER A 40 -0.72 12.29 -4.37
C SER A 40 -1.46 11.78 -5.60
N ILE A 41 -0.87 11.89 -6.80
CA ILE A 41 -1.49 11.44 -8.05
C ILE A 41 -1.54 9.91 -8.10
N GLU A 42 -0.43 9.25 -7.79
CA GLU A 42 -0.37 7.79 -7.68
C GLU A 42 -1.34 7.28 -6.62
N LEU A 43 -1.35 7.88 -5.43
CA LEU A 43 -2.23 7.46 -4.35
C LEU A 43 -3.71 7.62 -4.71
N ALA A 44 -4.09 8.74 -5.34
CA ALA A 44 -5.47 8.95 -5.79
C ALA A 44 -5.91 7.86 -6.78
N ASP A 45 -5.08 7.56 -7.79
CA ASP A 45 -5.34 6.50 -8.76
C ASP A 45 -5.47 5.13 -8.09
N TRP A 46 -4.54 4.80 -7.19
CA TRP A 46 -4.52 3.49 -6.54
C TRP A 46 -5.69 3.28 -5.57
N ILE A 47 -6.08 4.33 -4.84
CA ILE A 47 -7.25 4.29 -3.97
C ILE A 47 -8.50 4.03 -4.81
N GLN A 48 -8.67 4.76 -5.91
CA GLN A 48 -9.80 4.57 -6.82
C GLN A 48 -9.81 3.14 -7.40
N LYS A 49 -8.69 2.65 -7.92
CA LYS A 49 -8.56 1.30 -8.50
C LYS A 49 -8.81 0.18 -7.49
N SER A 50 -8.44 0.39 -6.22
CA SER A 50 -8.68 -0.62 -5.18
C SER A 50 -10.15 -0.79 -4.83
N GLY A 51 -10.99 0.22 -5.07
CA GLY A 51 -12.37 0.27 -4.58
C GLY A 51 -12.48 0.30 -3.04
N LEU A 52 -11.37 0.50 -2.32
CA LEU A 52 -11.32 0.53 -0.86
C LEU A 52 -11.36 1.97 -0.34
N PRO A 53 -11.92 2.21 0.85
CA PRO A 53 -11.87 3.53 1.46
C PRO A 53 -10.42 3.90 1.79
N ILE A 54 -10.08 5.18 1.60
CA ILE A 54 -8.73 5.74 1.82
C ILE A 54 -8.09 5.35 3.16
N LYS A 55 -8.90 5.20 4.21
CA LYS A 55 -8.46 4.74 5.54
C LYS A 55 -7.67 3.42 5.51
N ARG A 56 -7.94 2.55 4.53
CA ARG A 56 -7.23 1.26 4.34
C ARG A 56 -5.78 1.44 3.88
N PHE A 57 -5.47 2.57 3.25
CA PHE A 57 -4.12 2.93 2.81
C PHE A 57 -3.28 3.54 3.92
N PHE A 58 -3.84 3.84 5.08
CA PHE A 58 -3.03 4.26 6.23
C PHE A 58 -2.43 3.05 6.96
N ASN A 59 -1.16 3.20 7.34
CA ASN A 59 -0.45 2.27 8.20
C ASN A 59 -0.89 2.45 9.67
N THR A 60 -2.11 2.02 9.99
CA THR A 60 -2.73 2.18 11.32
C THR A 60 -1.94 1.52 12.46
N SER A 61 -1.11 0.53 12.15
CA SER A 61 -0.24 -0.16 13.11
C SER A 61 1.12 0.53 13.29
N GLY A 62 1.47 1.45 12.39
CA GLY A 62 2.75 2.16 12.39
C GLY A 62 2.89 3.15 13.53
N ILE A 63 4.14 3.39 13.94
CA ILE A 63 4.49 4.31 15.02
C ILE A 63 4.02 5.74 14.68
N ILE A 64 4.31 6.22 13.47
CA ILE A 64 3.94 7.58 13.02
C ILE A 64 2.42 7.81 13.08
N TYR A 65 1.62 6.82 12.72
CA TYR A 65 0.16 6.93 12.79
C TYR A 65 -0.33 7.15 14.24
N LYS A 66 0.30 6.46 15.19
CA LYS A 66 -0.01 6.57 16.63
C LYS A 66 0.53 7.89 17.21
N GLU A 67 1.77 8.24 16.91
CA GLU A 67 2.41 9.47 17.41
C GLU A 67 1.72 10.74 16.92
N LYS A 68 1.30 10.77 15.65
CA LYS A 68 0.53 11.89 15.09
C LYS A 68 -0.97 11.85 15.45
N ASN A 69 -1.40 10.88 16.25
CA ASN A 69 -2.79 10.68 16.67
C ASN A 69 -3.79 10.70 15.49
N LEU A 70 -3.41 10.10 14.36
CA LEU A 70 -4.15 10.21 13.11
C LEU A 70 -5.56 9.62 13.19
N LYS A 71 -5.79 8.67 14.11
CA LYS A 71 -7.12 8.10 14.33
C LYS A 71 -8.17 9.17 14.63
N GLU A 72 -7.80 10.21 15.35
CA GLU A 72 -8.72 11.30 15.75
C GLU A 72 -8.78 12.42 14.71
N LEU A 73 -7.69 12.64 13.96
CA LEU A 73 -7.62 13.71 12.96
C LEU A 73 -8.28 13.35 11.63
N LEU A 74 -8.13 12.10 11.17
CA LEU A 74 -8.62 11.68 9.85
C LEU A 74 -10.13 11.90 9.62
N PRO A 75 -11.04 11.68 10.60
CA PRO A 75 -12.46 11.95 10.41
C PRO A 75 -12.79 13.43 10.12
N GLY A 76 -11.92 14.37 10.50
CA GLY A 76 -12.09 15.79 10.22
C GLY A 76 -11.43 16.26 8.92
N MET A 77 -10.70 15.39 8.22
CA MET A 77 -9.99 15.71 6.98
C MET A 77 -10.80 15.29 5.75
N SER A 78 -10.80 16.14 4.74
CA SER A 78 -11.26 15.78 3.39
C SER A 78 -10.39 14.68 2.77
N GLU A 79 -10.92 13.98 1.76
CA GLU A 79 -10.15 12.94 1.06
C GLU A 79 -8.85 13.49 0.46
N LYS A 80 -8.89 14.71 -0.11
CA LYS A 80 -7.71 15.37 -0.65
C LYS A 80 -6.63 15.57 0.42
N GLU A 81 -7.01 16.07 1.59
CA GLU A 81 -6.06 16.27 2.71
C GLU A 81 -5.47 14.95 3.21
N GLN A 82 -6.26 13.88 3.22
CA GLN A 82 -5.79 12.55 3.59
C GLN A 82 -4.80 11.98 2.56
N ILE A 83 -5.04 12.18 1.26
CA ILE A 83 -4.13 11.79 0.18
C ILE A 83 -2.83 12.59 0.29
N ASP A 84 -2.91 13.91 0.44
CA ASP A 84 -1.75 14.77 0.58
C ASP A 84 -0.93 14.38 1.81
N LEU A 85 -1.58 14.00 2.92
CA LEU A 85 -0.92 13.47 4.11
C LEU A 85 -0.17 12.17 3.83
N LEU A 86 -0.79 11.20 3.14
CA LEU A 86 -0.14 9.94 2.76
C LEU A 86 1.08 10.21 1.86
N ALA A 87 0.98 11.19 0.96
CA ALA A 87 2.04 11.58 0.05
C ALA A 87 3.23 12.28 0.74
N THR A 88 3.10 12.68 2.02
CA THR A 88 4.22 13.31 2.76
C THR A 88 5.26 12.30 3.24
N ASP A 89 4.86 11.07 3.54
CA ASP A 89 5.75 10.06 4.12
C ASP A 89 5.24 8.64 3.81
N GLY A 90 6.04 7.86 3.08
CA GLY A 90 5.68 6.50 2.71
C GLY A 90 5.58 5.53 3.89
N MET A 91 6.07 5.91 5.07
CA MET A 91 5.85 5.16 6.31
C MET A 91 4.43 5.31 6.87
N LEU A 92 3.68 6.33 6.43
CA LEU A 92 2.25 6.47 6.69
C LEU A 92 1.41 5.55 5.80
N VAL A 93 1.95 5.10 4.67
CA VAL A 93 1.23 4.26 3.71
C VAL A 93 1.26 2.79 4.16
N LYS A 94 0.11 2.12 4.04
CA LYS A 94 -0.07 0.70 4.33
C LYS A 94 0.82 -0.10 3.38
N ARG A 95 1.46 -1.13 3.92
CA ARG A 95 2.40 -1.96 3.18
C ARG A 95 2.23 -3.45 3.52
N PRO A 96 2.55 -4.35 2.58
CA PRO A 96 2.89 -4.07 1.19
C PRO A 96 1.67 -3.59 0.37
N LEU A 97 1.91 -3.01 -0.80
CA LEU A 97 0.88 -2.80 -1.83
C LEU A 97 1.28 -3.57 -3.11
N ILE A 98 0.28 -4.04 -3.84
CA ILE A 98 0.43 -4.59 -5.19
C ILE A 98 -0.39 -3.72 -6.12
N ILE A 99 0.26 -3.16 -7.14
CA ILE A 99 -0.39 -2.32 -8.15
C ILE A 99 -0.29 -3.09 -9.45
N GLY A 100 -1.45 -3.52 -9.96
CA GLY A 100 -1.60 -4.08 -11.30
C GLY A 100 -2.19 -3.04 -12.26
N ASP A 101 -2.56 -3.50 -13.44
CA ASP A 101 -3.07 -2.65 -14.51
C ASP A 101 -4.44 -2.03 -14.13
N ASP A 102 -5.36 -2.83 -13.60
CA ASP A 102 -6.74 -2.47 -13.26
C ASP A 102 -7.12 -2.71 -11.79
N PHE A 103 -6.18 -3.18 -10.96
CA PHE A 103 -6.43 -3.48 -9.55
C PHE A 103 -5.30 -3.01 -8.64
N VAL A 104 -5.65 -2.80 -7.36
CA VAL A 104 -4.67 -2.54 -6.29
C VAL A 104 -5.01 -3.37 -5.06
N LEU A 105 -4.04 -4.15 -4.57
CA LEU A 105 -4.18 -4.93 -3.34
C LEU A 105 -3.46 -4.24 -2.18
N VAL A 106 -4.16 -4.09 -1.06
CA VAL A 106 -3.69 -3.34 0.11
C VAL A 106 -3.39 -4.28 1.27
N GLY A 107 -2.10 -4.42 1.58
CA GLY A 107 -1.59 -5.39 2.54
C GLY A 107 -1.42 -6.79 1.93
N PHE A 108 -0.92 -7.71 2.74
CA PHE A 108 -0.75 -9.11 2.33
C PHE A 108 -1.92 -9.96 2.83
N LYS A 109 -2.72 -10.48 1.89
CA LYS A 109 -3.74 -11.49 2.15
C LYS A 109 -3.65 -12.54 1.05
N GLU A 110 -3.14 -13.70 1.41
CA GLU A 110 -2.84 -14.80 0.47
C GLU A 110 -4.00 -15.14 -0.47
N LYS A 111 -5.20 -15.44 0.05
CA LYS A 111 -6.38 -15.73 -0.79
C LYS A 111 -6.74 -14.64 -1.79
N GLU A 112 -6.56 -13.37 -1.39
CA GLU A 112 -6.81 -12.22 -2.26
C GLU A 112 -5.72 -12.14 -3.33
N TRP A 113 -4.46 -12.36 -2.97
CA TRP A 113 -3.35 -12.37 -3.90
C TRP A 113 -3.45 -13.51 -4.90
N GLU A 114 -3.76 -14.73 -4.47
CA GLU A 114 -4.05 -15.88 -5.34
C GLU A 114 -5.10 -15.53 -6.38
N THR A 115 -6.21 -14.96 -5.93
CA THR A 115 -7.36 -14.63 -6.78
C THR A 115 -7.01 -13.62 -7.86
N TYR A 116 -6.06 -12.71 -7.66
CA TYR A 116 -5.75 -11.63 -8.62
C TYR A 116 -4.44 -11.88 -9.39
N LEU A 117 -3.48 -12.60 -8.82
CA LEU A 117 -2.13 -12.73 -9.36
C LEU A 117 -1.87 -14.08 -10.04
N LEU A 118 -2.66 -15.12 -9.76
CA LEU A 118 -2.48 -16.46 -10.32
C LEU A 118 -3.59 -16.84 -11.32
N ARG A 119 -4.24 -15.84 -11.92
CA ARG A 119 -5.25 -16.04 -12.96
C ARG A 119 -4.64 -16.43 -14.30
#